data_AF-A0A1V9V9S7-F1
#
_entry.id   AF-A0A1V9V9S7-F1
#
_cell.length_a   1.000
_cell.length_b   1.000
_cell.length_c   1.000
_cell.angle_alpha   90.00
_cell.angle_beta   90.00
_cell.angle_gamma   90.00
#
_symmetry.space_group_name_H-M   'P 1'
#
loop_
_entity.id
_entity.type
_entity.pdbx_description
1 polymer ?
#
loop_
_entity_poly.entity_id
_entity_poly.type
_entity_poly.pdbx_seq_one_letter_code
_entity_poly.pdbx_strand_id
1 'polypeptide(L)'
;ETYSSKAYIKAFKKEVTQVVDSLEEFVDKLIELEDEIYNQKWDYIKYIQSLIVAFSEDKTDELVNKWANVDRAWMKITTPIQIGHPLEYYEDHFRKAVALEWDIRLTNPKFAQNDHRVNKIKSAFTKIFNSFEQNAKSEEYKKIFDFSFKSLDKVQLYVGRPALFFGAELNGLFSAQVVPNDEVVSLEEGKKIFAFSDEILQSSRAKPFLKLSREIFGQELLTKDRNFDITTIGHEYGHILWCDEETESFMNKTGNFKNIEEFKATTGGLISYLLDEKDDEKHLKEAILIDLIKRSVGLISWMEVDEVQPYYCEGLIHLCALFESNILTWNEDKKELKIDLEDEKFEKLKVWYIKNYTALAKHYLEKLDATKFLNIYATKKDKYFMPNDENIKSFVEYYFKRYQEIGQELDTFDKKENYIK
;
A
#
# COMPACT_ATOMS: atom_id res chain seq x y z
N GLU A 1 11.96 -36.93 14.88
CA GLU A 1 10.50 -36.69 14.92
C GLU A 1 10.01 -36.45 13.50
N THR A 2 8.83 -36.95 13.14
CA THR A 2 8.22 -36.74 11.82
C THR A 2 7.18 -35.64 11.93
N TYR A 3 7.44 -34.50 11.29
CA TYR A 3 6.45 -33.42 11.16
C TYR A 3 5.31 -33.85 10.24
N SER A 4 4.10 -33.35 10.50
CA SER A 4 2.89 -33.63 9.70
C SER A 4 2.05 -32.37 9.54
N SER A 5 1.45 -32.16 8.37
CA SER A 5 0.49 -31.08 8.14
C SER A 5 -0.93 -31.51 8.55
N LYS A 6 -1.74 -30.55 9.02
CA LYS A 6 -3.16 -30.74 9.34
C LYS A 6 -3.96 -29.54 8.86
N ALA A 7 -5.14 -29.80 8.29
CA ALA A 7 -6.12 -28.77 7.98
C ALA A 7 -6.69 -28.16 9.27
N TYR A 8 -7.20 -26.92 9.20
CA TYR A 8 -7.73 -26.21 10.37
C TYR A 8 -8.89 -26.97 11.03
N ILE A 9 -9.81 -27.58 10.27
CA ILE A 9 -10.88 -28.43 10.81
C ILE A 9 -10.38 -29.65 11.60
N LYS A 10 -9.14 -30.09 11.38
CA LYS A 10 -8.50 -31.18 12.14
C LYS A 10 -7.70 -30.66 13.33
N ALA A 11 -7.06 -29.50 13.20
CA ALA A 11 -6.25 -28.89 14.26
C ALA A 11 -7.10 -28.21 15.34
N PHE A 12 -8.16 -27.51 14.91
CA PHE A 12 -9.07 -26.70 15.74
C PHE A 12 -10.51 -27.15 15.50
N LYS A 13 -10.76 -28.45 15.66
CA LYS A 13 -12.02 -29.09 15.28
C LYS A 13 -13.25 -28.39 15.85
N LYS A 14 -13.23 -28.07 17.14
CA LYS A 14 -14.38 -27.48 17.81
C LYS A 14 -14.67 -26.08 17.26
N GLU A 15 -13.65 -25.25 17.18
CA GLU A 15 -13.74 -23.85 16.78
C GLU A 15 -14.15 -23.73 15.30
N VAL A 16 -13.54 -24.53 14.42
CA VAL A 16 -13.83 -24.47 12.98
C VAL A 16 -15.20 -25.07 12.68
N THR A 17 -15.63 -26.14 13.37
CA THR A 17 -17.01 -26.63 13.23
C THR A 17 -18.03 -25.55 13.63
N GLN A 18 -17.79 -24.80 14.72
CA GLN A 18 -18.68 -23.71 15.10
C GLN A 18 -18.75 -22.59 14.05
N VAL A 19 -17.64 -22.30 13.37
CA VAL A 19 -17.62 -21.36 12.24
C VAL A 19 -18.46 -21.89 11.07
N VAL A 20 -18.27 -23.16 10.70
CA VAL A 20 -19.04 -23.81 9.63
C VAL A 20 -20.54 -23.77 9.94
N ASP A 21 -20.96 -24.20 11.13
CA ASP A 21 -22.37 -24.18 11.56
C ASP A 21 -22.97 -22.77 11.49
N SER A 22 -22.19 -21.76 11.90
CA SER A 22 -22.63 -20.35 11.87
C SER A 22 -22.76 -19.81 10.44
N LEU A 23 -21.88 -20.22 9.53
CA LEU A 23 -21.95 -19.84 8.11
C LEU A 23 -23.13 -20.52 7.41
N GLU A 24 -23.42 -21.78 7.73
CA GLU A 24 -24.60 -22.50 7.22
C GLU A 24 -25.90 -21.79 7.65
N GLU A 25 -26.04 -21.46 8.95
CA GLU A 25 -27.18 -20.70 9.44
C GLU A 25 -27.28 -19.31 8.77
N PHE A 26 -26.14 -18.67 8.51
CA PHE A 26 -26.11 -17.38 7.83
C PHE A 26 -26.60 -17.48 6.37
N VAL A 27 -26.17 -18.50 5.62
CA VAL A 27 -26.65 -18.74 4.25
C VAL A 27 -28.14 -18.98 4.21
N ASP A 28 -28.66 -19.82 5.10
CA ASP A 28 -30.10 -20.12 5.17
C ASP A 28 -30.93 -18.86 5.40
N LYS A 29 -30.50 -18.00 6.33
CA LYS A 29 -31.16 -16.71 6.56
C LYS A 29 -31.06 -15.78 5.35
N LEU A 30 -29.90 -15.74 4.68
CA LEU A 30 -29.68 -14.87 3.54
C LEU A 30 -30.53 -15.28 2.33
N ILE A 31 -30.80 -16.58 2.15
CA ILE A 31 -31.69 -17.12 1.11
C ILE A 31 -33.13 -16.60 1.25
N GLU A 32 -33.59 -16.31 2.46
CA GLU A 32 -34.96 -15.82 2.68
C GLU A 32 -35.12 -14.31 2.46
N LEU A 33 -34.01 -13.57 2.36
CA LEU A 33 -34.03 -12.11 2.17
C LEU A 33 -34.06 -11.74 0.69
N GLU A 34 -34.65 -10.61 0.34
CA GLU A 34 -34.64 -10.07 -1.03
C GLU A 34 -33.52 -9.03 -1.20
N ASP A 35 -32.94 -8.97 -2.41
CA ASP A 35 -31.97 -7.94 -2.80
C ASP A 35 -32.46 -7.23 -4.05
N GLU A 36 -33.23 -6.17 -3.84
CA GLU A 36 -33.79 -5.34 -4.91
C GLU A 36 -32.84 -4.18 -5.29
N ILE A 37 -31.79 -3.94 -4.49
CA ILE A 37 -30.92 -2.77 -4.64
C ILE A 37 -29.74 -3.11 -5.55
N TYR A 38 -29.02 -4.20 -5.25
CA TYR A 38 -27.78 -4.55 -5.93
C TYR A 38 -27.90 -5.77 -6.83
N ASN A 39 -28.94 -6.59 -6.64
CA ASN A 39 -29.19 -7.83 -7.39
C ASN A 39 -27.99 -8.81 -7.38
N GLN A 40 -27.25 -8.88 -6.27
CA GLN A 40 -26.06 -9.73 -6.06
C GLN A 40 -26.20 -10.69 -4.87
N LYS A 41 -27.40 -10.83 -4.27
CA LYS A 41 -27.69 -11.84 -3.25
C LYS A 41 -27.09 -13.22 -3.55
N TRP A 42 -27.23 -13.71 -4.78
CA TRP A 42 -26.72 -15.03 -5.14
C TRP A 42 -25.20 -15.11 -5.22
N ASP A 43 -24.51 -14.00 -5.53
CA ASP A 43 -23.05 -13.93 -5.45
C ASP A 43 -22.58 -14.00 -4.00
N TYR A 44 -23.28 -13.32 -3.08
CA TYR A 44 -23.05 -13.47 -1.64
C TYR A 44 -23.26 -14.90 -1.15
N ILE A 45 -24.40 -15.52 -1.51
CA ILE A 45 -24.71 -16.90 -1.12
C ILE A 45 -23.61 -17.85 -1.62
N LYS A 46 -23.20 -17.71 -2.89
CA LYS A 46 -22.14 -18.53 -3.47
C LYS A 46 -20.81 -18.34 -2.75
N TYR A 47 -20.45 -17.11 -2.39
CA TYR A 47 -19.26 -16.81 -1.62
C TYR A 47 -19.27 -17.47 -0.23
N ILE A 48 -20.36 -17.33 0.53
CA ILE A 48 -20.47 -17.95 1.85
C ILE A 48 -20.48 -19.49 1.74
N GLN A 49 -21.12 -20.06 0.72
CA GLN A 49 -21.04 -21.49 0.43
C GLN A 49 -19.61 -21.95 0.12
N SER A 50 -18.83 -21.18 -0.64
CA SER A 50 -17.41 -21.46 -0.85
C SER A 50 -16.62 -21.44 0.47
N LEU A 51 -16.92 -20.51 1.39
CA LEU A 51 -16.29 -20.47 2.71
C LEU A 51 -16.60 -21.73 3.53
N ILE A 52 -17.86 -22.16 3.57
CA ILE A 52 -18.28 -23.39 4.25
C ILE A 52 -17.46 -24.59 3.73
N VAL A 53 -17.32 -24.70 2.41
CA VAL A 53 -16.52 -25.77 1.78
C VAL A 53 -15.05 -25.67 2.17
N ALA A 54 -14.45 -24.47 2.13
CA ALA A 54 -13.04 -24.27 2.45
C ALA A 54 -12.72 -24.53 3.93
N PHE A 55 -13.57 -24.08 4.85
CA PHE A 55 -13.42 -24.36 6.29
C PHE A 55 -13.64 -25.83 6.63
N SER A 56 -14.51 -26.52 5.90
CA SER A 56 -14.79 -27.95 6.11
C SER A 56 -13.76 -28.88 5.46
N GLU A 57 -12.87 -28.36 4.61
CA GLU A 57 -11.89 -29.17 3.89
C GLU A 57 -10.86 -29.76 4.86
N ASP A 58 -10.73 -31.09 4.81
CA ASP A 58 -9.96 -31.86 5.76
C ASP A 58 -8.68 -32.46 5.14
N LYS A 59 -8.53 -32.34 3.82
CA LYS A 59 -7.36 -32.74 3.03
C LYS A 59 -6.46 -31.53 2.77
N THR A 60 -5.23 -31.61 3.28
CA THR A 60 -4.29 -30.48 3.24
C THR A 60 -3.85 -30.09 1.84
N ASP A 61 -3.84 -31.03 0.90
CA ASP A 61 -3.48 -30.85 -0.51
C ASP A 61 -4.58 -30.18 -1.34
N GLU A 62 -5.82 -30.16 -0.86
CA GLU A 62 -6.95 -29.50 -1.54
C GLU A 62 -7.22 -28.08 -1.02
N LEU A 63 -6.70 -27.72 0.17
CA LEU A 63 -6.99 -26.44 0.84
C LEU A 63 -6.77 -25.23 -0.05
N VAL A 64 -5.62 -25.15 -0.72
CA VAL A 64 -5.26 -24.01 -1.59
C VAL A 64 -6.31 -23.82 -2.68
N ASN A 65 -6.74 -24.91 -3.32
CA ASN A 65 -7.76 -24.87 -4.36
C ASN A 65 -9.13 -24.45 -3.80
N LYS A 66 -9.50 -24.90 -2.60
CA LYS A 66 -10.77 -24.50 -1.96
C LYS A 66 -10.78 -23.01 -1.61
N TRP A 67 -9.71 -22.50 -1.04
CA TRP A 67 -9.58 -21.06 -0.72
C TRP A 67 -9.52 -20.20 -1.98
N ALA A 68 -8.84 -20.64 -3.04
CA ALA A 68 -8.89 -19.94 -4.32
C ALA A 68 -10.33 -19.83 -4.89
N ASN A 69 -11.20 -20.81 -4.62
CA ASN A 69 -12.61 -20.73 -5.00
C ASN A 69 -13.44 -19.78 -4.12
N VAL A 70 -13.02 -19.55 -2.87
CA VAL A 70 -13.56 -18.48 -2.02
C VAL A 70 -13.22 -17.14 -2.67
N ASP A 71 -11.96 -16.90 -3.00
CA ASP A 71 -11.51 -15.67 -3.65
C ASP A 71 -12.25 -15.40 -4.96
N ARG A 72 -12.33 -16.41 -5.85
CA ARG A 72 -13.08 -16.28 -7.12
C ARG A 72 -14.54 -15.90 -6.91
N ALA A 73 -15.22 -16.52 -5.93
CA ALA A 73 -16.62 -16.21 -5.63
C ALA A 73 -16.74 -14.80 -5.02
N TRP A 74 -15.84 -14.44 -4.11
CA TRP A 74 -15.79 -13.14 -3.49
C TRP A 74 -15.56 -12.01 -4.50
N MET A 75 -14.66 -12.21 -5.48
CA MET A 75 -14.38 -11.24 -6.53
C MET A 75 -15.60 -10.89 -7.39
N LYS A 76 -16.63 -11.74 -7.44
CA LYS A 76 -17.90 -11.44 -8.14
C LYS A 76 -18.78 -10.46 -7.38
N ILE A 77 -18.60 -10.33 -6.06
CA ILE A 77 -19.34 -9.38 -5.23
C ILE A 77 -18.77 -7.98 -5.44
N THR A 78 -19.48 -7.14 -6.19
CA THR A 78 -19.05 -5.77 -6.49
C THR A 78 -19.78 -4.71 -5.66
N THR A 79 -20.71 -5.10 -4.78
CA THR A 79 -21.54 -4.17 -4.00
C THR A 79 -20.73 -3.33 -2.99
N PRO A 80 -21.26 -2.20 -2.49
CA PRO A 80 -20.60 -1.37 -1.47
C PRO A 80 -20.32 -2.04 -0.12
N ILE A 81 -21.02 -3.13 0.18
CA ILE A 81 -20.80 -3.97 1.37
C ILE A 81 -19.82 -5.06 0.95
N GLN A 82 -18.78 -5.27 1.73
CA GLN A 82 -17.77 -6.28 1.46
C GLN A 82 -17.49 -7.05 2.76
N ILE A 83 -17.41 -8.36 2.67
CA ILE A 83 -17.07 -9.23 3.80
C ILE A 83 -15.62 -9.64 3.61
N GLY A 84 -14.74 -9.28 4.54
CA GLY A 84 -13.39 -9.81 4.61
C GLY A 84 -13.39 -11.21 5.24
N HIS A 85 -12.67 -12.12 4.62
CA HIS A 85 -12.37 -13.46 5.14
C HIS A 85 -10.87 -13.54 5.46
N PRO A 86 -10.37 -14.67 6.02
CA PRO A 86 -8.94 -14.85 6.24
C PRO A 86 -8.09 -14.65 4.99
N LEU A 87 -7.33 -13.55 4.94
CA LEU A 87 -6.53 -13.14 3.79
C LEU A 87 -5.03 -13.03 4.11
N GLU A 88 -4.67 -12.67 5.35
CA GLU A 88 -3.30 -12.32 5.72
C GLU A 88 -2.61 -13.32 6.66
N TYR A 89 -1.28 -13.29 6.67
CA TYR A 89 -0.42 -14.23 7.40
C TYR A 89 0.65 -13.53 8.26
N TYR A 90 0.45 -12.27 8.62
CA TYR A 90 1.47 -11.46 9.31
C TYR A 90 1.87 -12.02 10.68
N GLU A 91 0.97 -12.74 11.35
CA GLU A 91 1.21 -13.40 12.63
C GLU A 91 2.15 -14.61 12.50
N ASP A 92 2.22 -15.22 11.32
CA ASP A 92 3.13 -16.33 11.04
C ASP A 92 4.45 -15.82 10.44
N HIS A 93 5.51 -15.92 11.25
CA HIS A 93 6.86 -15.53 10.85
C HIS A 93 7.35 -16.30 9.60
N PHE A 94 6.82 -17.50 9.36
CA PHE A 94 7.15 -18.30 8.18
C PHE A 94 6.23 -18.05 6.99
N ARG A 95 5.18 -17.24 7.16
CA ARG A 95 4.21 -16.87 6.11
C ARG A 95 3.55 -18.10 5.47
N LYS A 96 3.17 -19.07 6.28
CA LYS A 96 2.57 -20.37 5.88
C LYS A 96 1.15 -20.56 6.41
N ALA A 97 0.76 -19.86 7.46
CA ALA A 97 -0.56 -19.93 8.06
C ALA A 97 -1.25 -18.56 8.03
N VAL A 98 -2.50 -18.56 7.59
CA VAL A 98 -3.37 -17.37 7.57
C VAL A 98 -4.10 -17.29 8.91
N ALA A 99 -4.07 -16.13 9.55
CA ALA A 99 -4.77 -15.92 10.81
C ALA A 99 -6.29 -15.88 10.58
N LEU A 100 -7.07 -16.30 11.59
CA LEU A 100 -8.52 -16.15 11.51
C LEU A 100 -8.90 -14.68 11.76
N GLU A 101 -9.52 -14.09 10.75
CA GLU A 101 -10.08 -12.74 10.75
C GLU A 101 -11.46 -12.77 10.10
N TRP A 102 -12.30 -11.83 10.51
CA TRP A 102 -13.59 -11.60 9.91
C TRP A 102 -13.97 -10.15 10.07
N ASP A 103 -14.31 -9.50 8.96
CA ASP A 103 -14.67 -8.10 8.98
C ASP A 103 -15.75 -7.78 7.93
N ILE A 104 -16.49 -6.70 8.17
CA ILE A 104 -17.44 -6.14 7.21
C ILE A 104 -17.00 -4.73 6.90
N ARG A 105 -16.80 -4.43 5.62
CA ARG A 105 -16.36 -3.13 5.11
C ARG A 105 -17.52 -2.46 4.41
N LEU A 106 -17.67 -1.17 4.68
CA LEU A 106 -18.68 -0.35 4.04
C LEU A 106 -18.02 0.74 3.23
N THR A 107 -18.33 0.76 1.94
CA THR A 107 -17.89 1.80 1.02
C THR A 107 -18.72 3.05 1.24
N ASN A 108 -18.04 4.19 1.33
CA ASN A 108 -18.70 5.47 1.41
C ASN A 108 -19.27 5.83 0.01
N PRO A 109 -20.60 5.99 -0.13
CA PRO A 109 -21.24 6.17 -1.43
C PRO A 109 -20.80 7.46 -2.14
N LYS A 110 -20.24 8.45 -1.41
CA LYS A 110 -19.67 9.66 -2.01
C LYS A 110 -18.42 9.39 -2.84
N PHE A 111 -17.73 8.28 -2.57
CA PHE A 111 -16.52 7.87 -3.28
C PHE A 111 -16.77 6.70 -4.26
N ALA A 112 -18.03 6.26 -4.42
CA ALA A 112 -18.39 5.12 -5.26
C ALA A 112 -18.23 5.35 -6.79
N GLN A 113 -17.78 6.52 -7.22
CA GLN A 113 -17.48 6.83 -8.62
C GLN A 113 -15.96 6.95 -8.84
N ASN A 114 -15.31 5.79 -9.02
CA ASN A 114 -13.85 5.66 -9.09
C ASN A 114 -13.23 5.73 -10.50
N ASP A 115 -14.05 5.86 -11.56
CA ASP A 115 -13.54 5.93 -12.93
C ASP A 115 -12.55 7.08 -13.11
N HIS A 116 -12.69 8.17 -12.36
CA HIS A 116 -11.82 9.33 -12.53
C HIS A 116 -10.36 9.04 -12.19
N ARG A 117 -10.09 8.29 -11.11
CA ARG A 117 -8.73 8.06 -10.61
C ARG A 117 -7.96 7.03 -11.42
N VAL A 118 -8.58 5.89 -11.71
CA VAL A 118 -7.95 4.86 -12.55
C VAL A 118 -7.63 5.42 -13.94
N ASN A 119 -8.48 6.32 -14.48
CA ASN A 119 -8.22 6.99 -15.74
C ASN A 119 -7.03 7.96 -15.69
N LYS A 120 -6.83 8.70 -14.59
CA LYS A 120 -5.61 9.52 -14.40
C LYS A 120 -4.35 8.66 -14.36
N ILE A 121 -4.39 7.54 -13.63
CA ILE A 121 -3.29 6.59 -13.53
C ILE A 121 -2.98 5.99 -14.91
N LYS A 122 -3.99 5.51 -15.63
CA LYS A 122 -3.86 5.02 -17.01
C LYS A 122 -3.28 6.06 -17.96
N SER A 123 -3.72 7.32 -17.84
CA SER A 123 -3.19 8.42 -18.65
C SER A 123 -1.70 8.63 -18.39
N ALA A 124 -1.30 8.75 -17.13
CA ALA A 124 0.10 8.94 -16.77
C ALA A 124 0.97 7.72 -17.12
N PHE A 125 0.48 6.51 -16.89
CA PHE A 125 1.13 5.26 -17.29
C PHE A 125 1.39 5.21 -18.80
N THR A 126 0.39 5.58 -19.60
CA THR A 126 0.50 5.69 -21.07
C THR A 126 1.49 6.77 -21.49
N LYS A 127 1.49 7.94 -20.84
CA LYS A 127 2.43 9.04 -21.14
C LYS A 127 3.89 8.60 -20.90
N ILE A 128 4.17 7.93 -19.79
CA ILE A 128 5.51 7.41 -19.49
C ILE A 128 5.90 6.35 -20.53
N PHE A 129 5.03 5.38 -20.82
CA PHE A 129 5.33 4.34 -21.80
C PHE A 129 5.61 4.90 -23.20
N ASN A 130 4.79 5.85 -23.67
CA ASN A 130 4.95 6.49 -24.97
C ASN A 130 6.18 7.41 -25.06
N SER A 131 6.81 7.75 -23.93
CA SER A 131 8.05 8.54 -23.93
C SER A 131 9.28 7.72 -24.33
N PHE A 132 9.18 6.38 -24.35
CA PHE A 132 10.30 5.52 -24.72
C PHE A 132 10.51 5.48 -26.24
N GLU A 133 11.79 5.61 -26.64
CA GLU A 133 12.18 5.44 -28.04
C GLU A 133 12.04 3.99 -28.50
N GLN A 134 11.62 3.80 -29.76
CA GLN A 134 11.53 2.48 -30.37
C GLN A 134 12.90 1.80 -30.44
N ASN A 135 12.94 0.53 -30.06
CA ASN A 135 14.14 -0.29 -30.06
C ASN A 135 13.77 -1.78 -30.24
N ALA A 136 14.78 -2.66 -30.26
CA ALA A 136 14.59 -4.09 -30.50
C ALA A 136 13.70 -4.80 -29.47
N LYS A 137 13.53 -4.23 -28.26
CA LYS A 137 12.70 -4.78 -27.18
C LYS A 137 11.32 -4.11 -27.08
N SER A 138 10.98 -3.16 -27.94
CA SER A 138 9.72 -2.41 -27.84
C SER A 138 8.47 -3.30 -27.84
N GLU A 139 8.49 -4.40 -28.59
CA GLU A 139 7.37 -5.36 -28.60
C GLU A 139 7.24 -6.12 -27.26
N GLU A 140 8.37 -6.49 -26.64
CA GLU A 140 8.39 -7.11 -25.32
C GLU A 140 7.88 -6.13 -24.26
N TYR A 141 8.35 -4.88 -24.29
CA TYR A 141 7.89 -3.83 -23.39
C TYR A 141 6.40 -3.59 -23.52
N LYS A 142 5.89 -3.61 -24.76
CA LYS A 142 4.46 -3.46 -25.03
C LYS A 142 3.63 -4.59 -24.42
N LYS A 143 4.11 -5.84 -24.42
CA LYS A 143 3.39 -6.95 -23.78
C LYS A 143 3.26 -6.76 -22.28
N ILE A 144 4.35 -6.36 -21.61
CA ILE A 144 4.35 -6.06 -20.16
C ILE A 144 3.40 -4.89 -19.87
N PHE A 145 3.51 -3.80 -20.64
CA PHE A 145 2.63 -2.66 -20.52
C PHE A 145 1.15 -3.04 -20.70
N ASP A 146 0.81 -3.75 -21.77
CA ASP A 146 -0.57 -4.16 -22.07
C ASP A 146 -1.12 -5.10 -20.99
N PHE A 147 -0.27 -5.97 -20.42
CA PHE A 147 -0.63 -6.83 -19.30
C PHE A 147 -0.98 -6.01 -18.05
N SER A 148 -0.08 -5.13 -17.60
CA SER A 148 -0.33 -4.27 -16.44
C SER A 148 -1.53 -3.33 -16.70
N PHE A 149 -1.65 -2.77 -17.90
CA PHE A 149 -2.71 -1.82 -18.27
C PHE A 149 -4.10 -2.46 -18.21
N LYS A 150 -4.24 -3.69 -18.72
CA LYS A 150 -5.48 -4.46 -18.61
C LYS A 150 -5.79 -4.87 -17.18
N SER A 151 -4.76 -5.11 -16.37
CA SER A 151 -4.94 -5.46 -14.95
C SER A 151 -5.59 -4.31 -14.16
N LEU A 152 -5.34 -3.05 -14.54
CA LEU A 152 -6.01 -1.88 -13.96
C LEU A 152 -7.53 -1.88 -14.19
N ASP A 153 -8.04 -2.48 -15.27
CA ASP A 153 -9.49 -2.58 -15.54
C ASP A 153 -10.20 -3.57 -14.61
N LYS A 154 -9.45 -4.50 -14.03
CA LYS A 154 -10.01 -5.52 -13.13
C LYS A 154 -9.95 -5.10 -11.66
N VAL A 155 -9.47 -3.89 -11.37
CA VAL A 155 -9.37 -3.39 -10.00
C VAL A 155 -10.73 -2.91 -9.51
N GLN A 156 -11.16 -3.41 -8.36
CA GLN A 156 -12.35 -2.94 -7.65
C GLN A 156 -11.90 -2.10 -6.46
N LEU A 157 -12.19 -0.79 -6.47
CA LEU A 157 -11.76 0.11 -5.40
C LEU A 157 -12.92 0.47 -4.46
N TYR A 158 -12.69 0.24 -3.17
CA TYR A 158 -13.62 0.46 -2.08
C TYR A 158 -13.03 1.44 -1.07
N VAL A 159 -13.48 2.69 -1.12
CA VAL A 159 -13.07 3.73 -0.16
C VAL A 159 -14.13 3.84 0.92
N GLY A 160 -13.76 3.61 2.18
CA GLY A 160 -14.75 3.55 3.25
C GLY A 160 -14.16 3.25 4.61
N ARG A 161 -14.83 2.38 5.37
CA ARG A 161 -14.38 1.97 6.71
C ARG A 161 -14.81 0.54 7.05
N PRO A 162 -14.09 -0.15 7.95
CA PRO A 162 -14.61 -1.32 8.63
C PRO A 162 -15.82 -0.91 9.47
N ALA A 163 -16.93 -1.63 9.33
CA ALA A 163 -18.11 -1.51 10.18
C ALA A 163 -18.05 -2.48 11.36
N LEU A 164 -17.48 -3.67 11.14
CA LEU A 164 -17.27 -4.71 12.13
C LEU A 164 -15.94 -5.39 11.82
N PHE A 165 -15.19 -5.80 12.83
CA PHE A 165 -13.94 -6.56 12.68
C PHE A 165 -13.69 -7.41 13.94
N PHE A 166 -13.11 -8.60 13.74
CA PHE A 166 -12.83 -9.58 14.78
C PHE A 166 -11.55 -10.35 14.47
N GLY A 167 -11.00 -11.05 15.47
CA GLY A 167 -9.84 -11.91 15.30
C GLY A 167 -8.54 -11.12 15.20
N ALA A 168 -7.72 -11.40 14.18
CA ALA A 168 -6.42 -10.76 13.96
C ALA A 168 -6.51 -9.22 13.92
N GLU A 169 -7.58 -8.68 13.32
CA GLU A 169 -7.86 -7.24 13.22
C GLU A 169 -7.95 -6.50 14.57
N LEU A 170 -8.18 -7.21 15.68
CA LEU A 170 -8.15 -6.61 17.03
C LEU A 170 -6.74 -6.15 17.44
N ASN A 171 -5.69 -6.64 16.78
CA ASN A 171 -4.32 -6.22 17.01
C ASN A 171 -3.93 -4.97 16.23
N GLY A 172 -4.82 -4.46 15.37
CA GLY A 172 -4.61 -3.26 14.58
C GLY A 172 -5.28 -3.38 13.21
N LEU A 173 -5.87 -2.28 12.75
CA LEU A 173 -6.46 -2.17 11.42
C LEU A 173 -5.43 -1.61 10.43
N PHE A 174 -5.46 -2.10 9.20
CA PHE A 174 -4.66 -1.54 8.10
C PHE A 174 -5.24 -0.21 7.59
N SER A 175 -4.41 0.62 6.96
CA SER A 175 -4.85 1.86 6.30
C SER A 175 -5.48 1.60 4.93
N ALA A 176 -4.97 0.56 4.25
CA ALA A 176 -5.45 0.05 2.98
C ALA A 176 -5.07 -1.42 2.86
N GLN A 177 -5.76 -2.16 1.98
CA GLN A 177 -5.44 -3.57 1.69
C GLN A 177 -5.75 -3.88 0.23
N VAL A 178 -4.86 -4.66 -0.40
CA VAL A 178 -4.99 -5.11 -1.79
C VAL A 178 -5.01 -6.63 -1.84
N VAL A 179 -6.13 -7.20 -2.26
CA VAL A 179 -6.44 -8.63 -2.14
C VAL A 179 -7.26 -9.12 -3.34
N PRO A 180 -7.30 -10.41 -3.66
CA PRO A 180 -6.69 -11.53 -2.94
C PRO A 180 -5.17 -11.60 -3.10
N ASN A 181 -4.52 -12.31 -2.18
CA ASN A 181 -3.08 -12.61 -2.21
C ASN A 181 -2.75 -13.77 -3.17
N ASP A 182 -3.75 -14.52 -3.65
CA ASP A 182 -3.60 -15.57 -4.65
C ASP A 182 -3.36 -14.96 -6.04
N GLU A 183 -2.16 -15.18 -6.60
CA GLU A 183 -1.77 -14.63 -7.90
C GLU A 183 -2.50 -15.28 -9.08
N VAL A 184 -2.94 -16.53 -8.96
CA VAL A 184 -3.76 -17.20 -9.99
C VAL A 184 -5.14 -16.55 -10.05
N VAL A 185 -5.78 -16.34 -8.89
CA VAL A 185 -7.08 -15.66 -8.84
C VAL A 185 -6.93 -14.19 -9.23
N SER A 186 -5.87 -13.52 -8.81
CA SER A 186 -5.58 -12.14 -9.21
C SER A 186 -5.44 -11.99 -10.72
N LEU A 187 -4.81 -12.95 -11.40
CA LEU A 187 -4.71 -12.98 -12.85
C LEU A 187 -6.08 -13.15 -13.52
N GLU A 188 -6.91 -14.06 -13.01
CA GLU A 188 -8.23 -14.37 -13.53
C GLU A 188 -9.20 -13.17 -13.33
N GLU A 189 -9.32 -12.70 -12.10
CA GLU A 189 -10.42 -11.85 -11.61
C GLU A 189 -10.01 -10.41 -11.28
N GLY A 190 -8.71 -10.12 -11.15
CA GLY A 190 -8.20 -8.83 -10.68
C GLY A 190 -8.04 -8.75 -9.17
N LYS A 191 -7.98 -7.53 -8.63
CA LYS A 191 -7.82 -7.27 -7.19
C LYS A 191 -8.86 -6.28 -6.67
N LYS A 192 -9.26 -6.43 -5.41
CA LYS A 192 -9.96 -5.40 -4.64
C LYS A 192 -8.96 -4.57 -3.86
N ILE A 193 -9.12 -3.26 -3.90
CA ILE A 193 -8.39 -2.29 -3.09
C ILE A 193 -9.37 -1.72 -2.08
N PHE A 194 -9.07 -1.89 -0.79
CA PHE A 194 -9.78 -1.24 0.30
C PHE A 194 -8.93 -0.09 0.82
N ALA A 195 -9.51 1.10 0.95
CA ALA A 195 -8.82 2.26 1.49
C ALA A 195 -9.68 2.92 2.58
N PHE A 196 -9.09 3.13 3.75
CA PHE A 196 -9.78 3.66 4.93
C PHE A 196 -9.29 5.06 5.32
N SER A 197 -9.24 5.96 4.34
CA SER A 197 -8.64 7.30 4.49
C SER A 197 -9.31 8.14 5.58
N ASP A 198 -10.65 8.07 5.67
CA ASP A 198 -11.44 8.73 6.71
C ASP A 198 -11.00 8.32 8.12
N GLU A 199 -10.75 7.02 8.35
CA GLU A 199 -10.34 6.48 9.66
C GLU A 199 -8.91 6.92 10.01
N ILE A 200 -7.99 6.89 9.03
CA ILE A 200 -6.61 7.36 9.21
C ILE A 200 -6.58 8.84 9.59
N LEU A 201 -7.36 9.66 8.88
CA LEU A 201 -7.46 11.09 9.18
C LEU A 201 -8.07 11.34 10.57
N GLN A 202 -9.14 10.64 10.92
CA GLN A 202 -9.79 10.78 12.23
C GLN A 202 -8.85 10.33 13.36
N SER A 203 -8.14 9.23 13.20
CA SER A 203 -7.16 8.72 14.16
C SER A 203 -5.99 9.69 14.34
N SER A 204 -5.49 10.28 13.25
CA SER A 204 -4.46 11.33 13.28
C SER A 204 -4.92 12.60 14.01
N ARG A 205 -6.17 13.00 13.81
CA ARG A 205 -6.79 14.13 14.52
C ARG A 205 -7.07 13.82 15.99
N ALA A 206 -7.35 12.57 16.35
CA ALA A 206 -7.71 12.21 17.71
C ALA A 206 -6.51 12.11 18.67
N LYS A 207 -5.28 12.07 18.16
CA LYS A 207 -4.06 11.81 18.94
C LYS A 207 -3.10 13.02 18.94
N PRO A 208 -2.42 13.30 20.06
CA PRO A 208 -1.34 14.28 20.09
C PRO A 208 -0.18 13.84 19.18
N PHE A 209 0.64 14.79 18.73
CA PHE A 209 1.85 14.46 17.98
C PHE A 209 2.91 13.82 18.88
N LEU A 210 3.85 13.11 18.25
CA LEU A 210 5.07 12.67 18.92
C LEU A 210 6.04 13.86 19.03
N LYS A 211 6.82 13.88 20.11
CA LYS A 211 7.81 14.93 20.39
C LYS A 211 8.83 15.05 19.26
N LEU A 212 9.30 13.92 18.72
CA LEU A 212 10.20 13.89 17.56
C LEU A 212 9.57 14.56 16.34
N SER A 213 8.28 14.28 16.04
CA SER A 213 7.60 14.89 14.90
C SER A 213 7.58 16.41 15.03
N ARG A 214 7.29 16.94 16.22
CA ARG A 214 7.33 18.39 16.44
C ARG A 214 8.73 18.96 16.32
N GLU A 215 9.74 18.28 16.85
CA GLU A 215 11.14 18.71 16.78
C GLU A 215 11.63 18.81 15.33
N ILE A 216 11.27 17.84 14.48
CA ILE A 216 11.76 17.75 13.10
C ILE A 216 10.93 18.59 12.13
N PHE A 217 9.60 18.61 12.26
CA PHE A 217 8.72 19.27 11.27
C PHE A 217 8.19 20.63 11.73
N GLY A 218 8.23 20.91 13.04
CA GLY A 218 7.61 22.10 13.62
C GLY A 218 6.08 22.02 13.70
N GLN A 219 5.50 22.88 14.55
CA GLN A 219 4.05 22.90 14.81
C GLN A 219 3.24 23.31 13.57
N GLU A 220 3.74 24.24 12.77
CA GLU A 220 2.98 24.80 11.64
C GLU A 220 2.65 23.73 10.59
N LEU A 221 3.67 22.99 10.13
CA LEU A 221 3.50 21.93 9.14
C LEU A 221 2.59 20.82 9.66
N LEU A 222 2.80 20.39 10.91
CA LEU A 222 1.96 19.37 11.55
C LEU A 222 0.49 19.81 11.68
N THR A 223 0.25 21.10 11.94
CA THR A 223 -1.11 21.63 12.01
C THR A 223 -1.78 21.64 10.63
N LYS A 224 -1.02 21.93 9.57
CA LYS A 224 -1.52 21.87 8.19
C LYS A 224 -1.85 20.43 7.77
N ASP A 225 -0.98 19.49 8.07
CA ASP A 225 -1.17 18.05 7.80
C ASP A 225 -2.52 17.53 8.30
N ARG A 226 -2.92 17.87 9.53
CA ARG A 226 -4.21 17.47 10.11
C ARG A 226 -5.43 17.97 9.32
N ASN A 227 -5.29 18.93 8.41
CA ASN A 227 -6.42 19.46 7.65
C ASN A 227 -6.73 18.66 6.38
N PHE A 228 -5.83 17.80 5.91
CA PHE A 228 -5.97 17.13 4.62
C PHE A 228 -6.33 15.65 4.77
N ASP A 229 -7.20 15.16 3.89
CA ASP A 229 -7.36 13.74 3.62
C ASP A 229 -6.58 13.41 2.35
N ILE A 230 -5.51 12.64 2.47
CA ILE A 230 -4.78 12.13 1.32
C ILE A 230 -4.86 10.62 1.36
N THR A 231 -5.48 10.07 0.32
CA THR A 231 -5.72 8.65 0.24
C THR A 231 -4.49 7.93 -0.31
N THR A 232 -4.09 6.82 0.29
CA THR A 232 -3.01 5.92 -0.21
C THR A 232 -3.38 5.18 -1.49
N ILE A 233 -4.57 5.39 -2.04
CA ILE A 233 -5.10 4.66 -3.21
C ILE A 233 -4.16 4.68 -4.42
N GLY A 234 -3.47 5.80 -4.66
CA GLY A 234 -2.51 5.89 -5.77
C GLY A 234 -1.34 4.92 -5.63
N HIS A 235 -0.90 4.66 -4.39
CA HIS A 235 0.14 3.69 -4.08
C HIS A 235 -0.29 2.27 -4.48
N GLU A 236 -1.50 1.87 -4.12
CA GLU A 236 -2.03 0.53 -4.38
C GLU A 236 -2.15 0.22 -5.89
N TYR A 237 -2.58 1.20 -6.69
CA TYR A 237 -2.53 1.08 -8.14
C TYR A 237 -1.11 1.02 -8.68
N GLY A 238 -0.17 1.71 -8.03
CA GLY A 238 1.23 1.74 -8.40
C GLY A 238 1.87 0.35 -8.37
N HIS A 239 1.49 -0.53 -7.44
CA HIS A 239 1.96 -1.92 -7.40
C HIS A 239 1.66 -2.72 -8.68
N ILE A 240 0.56 -2.40 -9.36
CA ILE A 240 0.12 -3.09 -10.58
C ILE A 240 0.99 -2.70 -11.79
N LEU A 241 1.63 -1.53 -11.75
CA LEU A 241 2.33 -0.96 -12.90
C LEU A 241 3.64 -1.69 -13.20
N TRP A 242 3.98 -1.75 -14.49
CA TRP A 242 5.26 -2.22 -15.05
C TRP A 242 5.64 -3.69 -14.77
N CYS A 243 4.71 -4.51 -14.30
CA CYS A 243 4.98 -5.90 -13.94
C CYS A 243 4.16 -6.88 -14.78
N ASP A 244 4.79 -8.00 -15.15
CA ASP A 244 4.14 -9.22 -15.59
C ASP A 244 4.42 -10.37 -14.61
N GLU A 245 3.97 -11.58 -14.94
CA GLU A 245 4.10 -12.79 -14.11
C GLU A 245 5.55 -13.19 -13.77
N GLU A 246 6.55 -12.77 -14.57
CA GLU A 246 7.94 -13.15 -14.33
C GLU A 246 8.78 -12.00 -13.76
N THR A 247 8.31 -10.75 -13.81
CA THR A 247 9.06 -9.54 -13.43
C THR A 247 9.76 -9.68 -12.08
N GLU A 248 9.04 -10.06 -11.02
CA GLU A 248 9.62 -10.23 -9.68
C GLU A 248 10.77 -11.25 -9.69
N SER A 249 10.57 -12.42 -10.31
CA SER A 249 11.57 -13.49 -10.34
C SER A 249 12.88 -13.05 -11.02
N PHE A 250 12.79 -12.28 -12.10
CA PHE A 250 13.97 -11.80 -12.84
C PHE A 250 14.69 -10.67 -12.13
N MET A 251 13.95 -9.78 -11.47
CA MET A 251 14.49 -8.60 -10.80
C MET A 251 14.98 -8.89 -9.38
N ASN A 252 14.54 -9.99 -8.77
CA ASN A 252 14.85 -10.33 -7.38
C ASN A 252 16.08 -11.24 -7.19
N LYS A 253 17.00 -11.33 -8.17
CA LYS A 253 18.18 -12.23 -8.08
C LYS A 253 19.06 -11.95 -6.87
N THR A 254 19.04 -10.71 -6.40
CA THR A 254 19.80 -10.21 -5.24
C THR A 254 18.94 -9.98 -3.99
N GLY A 255 17.64 -10.29 -4.02
CA GLY A 255 16.74 -10.13 -2.88
C GLY A 255 16.25 -8.69 -2.63
N ASN A 256 16.44 -7.77 -3.59
CA ASN A 256 16.11 -6.34 -3.42
C ASN A 256 14.88 -5.87 -4.22
N PHE A 257 14.08 -6.78 -4.80
CA PHE A 257 12.90 -6.38 -5.58
C PHE A 257 11.90 -5.57 -4.74
N LYS A 258 11.51 -6.08 -3.58
CA LYS A 258 10.58 -5.38 -2.68
C LYS A 258 11.13 -4.01 -2.23
N ASN A 259 12.45 -3.86 -2.11
CA ASN A 259 13.08 -2.61 -1.68
C ASN A 259 12.96 -1.44 -2.68
N ILE A 260 12.59 -1.68 -3.94
CA ILE A 260 12.25 -0.62 -4.90
C ILE A 260 10.76 -0.59 -5.23
N GLU A 261 10.01 -1.61 -4.82
CA GLU A 261 8.60 -1.81 -5.15
C GLU A 261 7.71 -0.80 -4.43
N GLU A 262 7.97 -0.51 -3.16
CA GLU A 262 7.24 0.53 -2.40
C GLU A 262 7.45 1.93 -3.00
N PHE A 263 8.67 2.23 -3.46
CA PHE A 263 8.96 3.47 -4.18
C PHE A 263 8.22 3.53 -5.53
N LYS A 264 8.18 2.42 -6.28
CA LYS A 264 7.39 2.31 -7.51
C LYS A 264 5.91 2.58 -7.23
N ALA A 265 5.37 1.96 -6.18
CA ALA A 265 3.98 2.06 -5.80
C ALA A 265 3.60 3.50 -5.47
N THR A 266 4.25 4.11 -4.49
CA THR A 266 4.02 5.51 -4.08
C THR A 266 4.22 6.48 -5.24
N THR A 267 5.31 6.33 -6.00
CA THR A 267 5.62 7.22 -7.11
C THR A 267 4.66 7.04 -8.29
N GLY A 268 4.12 5.84 -8.51
CA GLY A 268 3.10 5.59 -9.53
C GLY A 268 1.83 6.41 -9.28
N GLY A 269 1.40 6.47 -8.02
CA GLY A 269 0.34 7.39 -7.58
C GLY A 269 0.73 8.86 -7.79
N LEU A 270 1.92 9.27 -7.35
CA LEU A 270 2.39 10.66 -7.47
C LEU A 270 2.50 11.13 -8.94
N ILE A 271 2.99 10.27 -9.83
CA ILE A 271 3.14 10.58 -11.26
C ILE A 271 1.79 10.80 -11.93
N SER A 272 0.75 10.12 -11.46
CA SER A 272 -0.63 10.37 -11.94
C SER A 272 -1.09 11.80 -11.67
N TYR A 273 -0.73 12.36 -10.51
CA TYR A 273 -0.97 13.75 -10.16
C TYR A 273 -0.05 14.71 -10.92
N LEU A 274 1.25 14.41 -11.00
CA LEU A 274 2.24 15.32 -11.62
C LEU A 274 2.06 15.49 -13.13
N LEU A 275 1.56 14.45 -13.82
CA LEU A 275 1.29 14.46 -15.26
C LEU A 275 -0.18 14.78 -15.61
N ASP A 276 -1.00 15.10 -14.62
CA ASP A 276 -2.37 15.53 -14.85
C ASP A 276 -2.40 16.93 -15.49
N GLU A 277 -3.24 17.09 -16.49
CA GLU A 277 -3.43 18.33 -17.25
C GLU A 277 -4.79 18.98 -16.97
N LYS A 278 -5.67 18.31 -16.21
CA LYS A 278 -7.04 18.76 -15.96
C LYS A 278 -7.16 19.79 -14.83
N ASP A 279 -6.08 20.06 -14.12
CA ASP A 279 -5.94 21.09 -13.06
C ASP A 279 -6.90 20.97 -11.87
N ASP A 280 -7.80 19.98 -11.85
CA ASP A 280 -8.87 19.80 -10.86
C ASP A 280 -8.34 19.38 -9.48
N GLU A 281 -7.15 18.80 -9.42
CA GLU A 281 -6.48 18.40 -8.19
C GLU A 281 -5.39 19.37 -7.71
N LYS A 282 -5.16 20.51 -8.40
CA LYS A 282 -4.09 21.47 -8.02
C LYS A 282 -4.16 21.92 -6.56
N HIS A 283 -5.36 21.98 -5.99
CA HIS A 283 -5.59 22.33 -4.59
C HIS A 283 -5.00 21.32 -3.59
N LEU A 284 -4.67 20.10 -4.03
CA LEU A 284 -4.06 19.04 -3.22
C LEU A 284 -2.53 19.17 -3.14
N LYS A 285 -1.91 20.09 -3.88
CA LYS A 285 -0.44 20.24 -3.94
C LYS A 285 0.22 20.29 -2.56
N GLU A 286 -0.25 21.19 -1.70
CA GLU A 286 0.34 21.38 -0.37
C GLU A 286 0.19 20.11 0.48
N ALA A 287 -0.98 19.48 0.43
CA ALA A 287 -1.25 18.23 1.10
C ALA A 287 -0.25 17.14 0.66
N ILE A 288 -0.12 16.93 -0.66
CA ILE A 288 0.75 15.89 -1.23
C ILE A 288 2.21 16.11 -0.83
N LEU A 289 2.68 17.36 -0.83
CA LEU A 289 4.04 17.67 -0.40
C LEU A 289 4.27 17.37 1.09
N ILE A 290 3.32 17.74 1.94
CA ILE A 290 3.39 17.50 3.38
C ILE A 290 3.44 16.00 3.67
N ASP A 291 2.55 15.22 3.06
CA ASP A 291 2.52 13.76 3.22
C ASP A 291 3.82 13.12 2.71
N LEU A 292 4.28 13.51 1.52
CA LEU A 292 5.54 13.02 0.97
C LEU A 292 6.72 13.29 1.90
N ILE A 293 6.84 14.50 2.44
CA ILE A 293 7.91 14.88 3.37
C ILE A 293 7.83 14.05 4.66
N LYS A 294 6.63 13.99 5.27
CA LYS A 294 6.42 13.26 6.53
C LYS A 294 6.66 11.77 6.36
N ARG A 295 6.18 11.17 5.27
CA ARG A 295 6.44 9.77 4.92
C ARG A 295 7.94 9.55 4.78
N SER A 296 8.60 10.26 3.86
CA SER A 296 10.03 10.06 3.57
C SER A 296 10.93 10.17 4.80
N VAL A 297 10.68 11.16 5.66
CA VAL A 297 11.45 11.37 6.90
C VAL A 297 11.04 10.36 7.97
N GLY A 298 9.75 10.09 8.15
CA GLY A 298 9.24 9.17 9.17
C GLY A 298 9.71 7.73 8.96
N LEU A 299 9.83 7.30 7.70
CA LEU A 299 10.30 5.98 7.29
C LEU A 299 11.73 5.66 7.75
N ILE A 300 12.55 6.67 8.09
CA ILE A 300 13.88 6.47 8.68
C ILE A 300 13.79 5.67 10.01
N SER A 301 12.68 5.81 10.74
CA SER A 301 12.45 5.11 12.02
C SER A 301 12.48 3.57 11.89
N TRP A 302 12.32 3.06 10.67
CA TRP A 302 12.26 1.63 10.36
C TRP A 302 13.62 1.03 9.96
N MET A 303 14.72 1.79 10.09
CA MET A 303 16.08 1.37 9.74
C MET A 303 16.47 -0.01 10.28
N GLU A 304 16.02 -0.37 11.48
CA GLU A 304 16.40 -1.63 12.17
C GLU A 304 15.29 -2.71 12.15
N VAL A 305 14.19 -2.49 11.42
CA VAL A 305 13.05 -3.41 11.38
C VAL A 305 13.01 -4.10 10.01
N ASP A 306 13.53 -5.32 9.96
CA ASP A 306 13.76 -6.06 8.71
C ASP A 306 12.46 -6.28 7.91
N GLU A 307 11.32 -6.48 8.58
CA GLU A 307 10.01 -6.72 7.96
C GLU A 307 9.51 -5.54 7.12
N VAL A 308 9.93 -4.32 7.46
CA VAL A 308 9.54 -3.07 6.79
C VAL A 308 10.74 -2.37 6.11
N GLN A 309 11.84 -3.09 5.90
CA GLN A 309 12.99 -2.61 5.12
C GLN A 309 12.58 -2.05 3.73
N PRO A 310 11.59 -2.61 3.01
CA PRO A 310 11.12 -2.04 1.75
C PRO A 310 10.70 -0.58 1.83
N TYR A 311 9.94 -0.23 2.86
CA TYR A 311 9.49 1.14 3.10
C TYR A 311 10.64 2.03 3.58
N TYR A 312 11.57 1.51 4.39
CA TYR A 312 12.78 2.28 4.72
C TYR A 312 13.56 2.68 3.46
N CYS A 313 13.78 1.73 2.54
CA CYS A 313 14.44 2.00 1.26
C CYS A 313 13.65 2.99 0.38
N GLU A 314 12.32 2.89 0.32
CA GLU A 314 11.47 3.90 -0.31
C GLU A 314 11.74 5.30 0.26
N GLY A 315 11.77 5.43 1.59
CA GLY A 315 12.05 6.69 2.27
C GLY A 315 13.39 7.29 1.84
N LEU A 316 14.44 6.47 1.74
CA LEU A 316 15.76 6.92 1.28
C LEU A 316 15.73 7.49 -0.14
N ILE A 317 15.01 6.83 -1.07
CA ILE A 317 14.91 7.31 -2.46
C ILE A 317 14.13 8.63 -2.53
N HIS A 318 13.03 8.76 -1.79
CA HIS A 318 12.28 10.02 -1.73
C HIS A 318 13.07 11.16 -1.07
N LEU A 319 13.90 10.86 -0.07
CA LEU A 319 14.80 11.86 0.51
C LEU A 319 15.75 12.41 -0.56
N CYS A 320 16.32 11.60 -1.45
CA CYS A 320 17.11 12.10 -2.58
C CYS A 320 16.33 13.14 -3.41
N ALA A 321 15.06 12.83 -3.77
CA ALA A 321 14.20 13.76 -4.50
C ALA A 321 14.00 15.09 -3.76
N LEU A 322 13.71 15.02 -2.45
CA LEU A 322 13.38 16.16 -1.61
C LEU A 322 14.60 17.06 -1.34
N PHE A 323 15.79 16.47 -1.19
CA PHE A 323 17.04 17.21 -1.01
C PHE A 323 17.55 17.82 -2.33
N GLU A 324 17.52 17.08 -3.44
CA GLU A 324 17.95 17.57 -4.76
C GLU A 324 17.07 18.69 -5.30
N SER A 325 15.78 18.70 -4.94
CA SER A 325 14.84 19.79 -5.27
C SER A 325 14.90 20.98 -4.30
N ASN A 326 15.71 20.88 -3.24
CA ASN A 326 15.80 21.85 -2.14
C ASN A 326 14.48 22.09 -1.37
N ILE A 327 13.52 21.17 -1.46
CA ILE A 327 12.35 21.12 -0.56
C ILE A 327 12.83 20.86 0.87
N LEU A 328 13.81 19.97 1.02
CA LEU A 328 14.53 19.74 2.27
C LEU A 328 15.94 20.32 2.21
N THR A 329 16.39 20.89 3.31
CA THR A 329 17.78 21.31 3.50
C THR A 329 18.20 20.98 4.92
N TRP A 330 19.33 20.30 5.08
CA TRP A 330 19.86 19.89 6.37
C TRP A 330 20.99 20.82 6.79
N ASN A 331 20.90 21.39 7.98
CA ASN A 331 21.97 22.15 8.59
C ASN A 331 22.63 21.30 9.68
N GLU A 332 23.79 20.73 9.36
CA GLU A 332 24.48 19.83 10.26
C GLU A 332 25.01 20.53 11.54
N ASP A 333 25.37 21.80 11.47
CA ASP A 333 25.88 22.56 12.63
C ASP A 333 24.77 22.88 13.63
N LYS A 334 23.58 23.24 13.12
CA LYS A 334 22.40 23.57 13.94
C LYS A 334 21.54 22.36 14.29
N LYS A 335 21.81 21.21 13.66
CA LYS A 335 20.96 20.01 13.71
C LYS A 335 19.50 20.32 13.37
N GLU A 336 19.31 21.10 12.31
CA GLU A 336 18.01 21.64 11.91
C GLU A 336 17.66 21.24 10.47
N LEU A 337 16.46 20.67 10.28
CA LEU A 337 15.88 20.38 8.97
C LEU A 337 15.00 21.56 8.56
N LYS A 338 15.38 22.25 7.48
CA LYS A 338 14.56 23.29 6.87
C LYS A 338 13.66 22.67 5.80
N ILE A 339 12.39 23.04 5.83
CA ILE A 339 11.36 22.64 4.86
C ILE A 339 10.91 23.87 4.09
N ASP A 340 10.87 23.76 2.77
CA ASP A 340 10.51 24.86 1.88
C ASP A 340 9.57 24.37 0.79
N LEU A 341 8.35 24.92 0.75
CA LEU A 341 7.26 24.46 -0.10
C LEU A 341 7.01 25.40 -1.29
N GLU A 342 7.98 26.27 -1.62
CA GLU A 342 7.86 27.20 -2.75
C GLU A 342 7.63 26.50 -4.11
N ASP A 343 6.89 27.18 -4.98
CA ASP A 343 6.49 26.65 -6.29
C ASP A 343 7.68 26.25 -7.18
N GLU A 344 8.76 27.05 -7.17
CA GLU A 344 9.97 26.77 -7.95
C GLU A 344 10.60 25.42 -7.56
N LYS A 345 10.62 25.11 -6.26
CA LYS A 345 11.18 23.87 -5.72
C LYS A 345 10.29 22.68 -6.03
N PHE A 346 8.97 22.88 -5.99
CA PHE A 346 8.03 21.88 -6.42
C PHE A 346 8.20 21.51 -7.91
N GLU A 347 8.44 22.49 -8.79
CA GLU A 347 8.70 22.19 -10.21
C GLU A 347 10.00 21.40 -10.40
N LYS A 348 11.06 21.70 -9.63
CA LYS A 348 12.29 20.89 -9.61
C LYS A 348 12.01 19.45 -9.15
N LEU A 349 11.21 19.30 -8.10
CA LEU A 349 10.79 18.00 -7.57
C LEU A 349 9.98 17.21 -8.61
N LYS A 350 9.04 17.87 -9.32
CA LYS A 350 8.25 17.27 -10.39
C LYS A 350 9.13 16.74 -11.51
N VAL A 351 10.09 17.53 -11.98
CA VAL A 351 11.06 17.11 -13.00
C VAL A 351 11.87 15.91 -12.52
N TRP A 352 12.31 15.91 -11.27
CA TRP A 352 13.05 14.80 -10.66
C TRP A 352 12.23 13.50 -10.68
N TYR A 353 10.97 13.55 -10.24
CA TYR A 353 10.10 12.37 -10.20
C TYR A 353 9.81 11.83 -11.59
N ILE A 354 9.46 12.68 -12.55
CA ILE A 354 9.18 12.24 -13.93
C ILE A 354 10.41 11.54 -14.52
N LYS A 355 11.60 12.13 -14.36
CA LYS A 355 12.85 11.54 -14.85
C LYS A 355 13.13 10.18 -14.21
N ASN A 356 13.15 10.12 -12.88
CA ASN A 356 13.58 8.92 -12.17
C ASN A 356 12.53 7.80 -12.20
N TYR A 357 11.24 8.13 -12.22
CA TYR A 357 10.18 7.14 -12.43
C TYR A 357 10.17 6.60 -13.86
N THR A 358 10.46 7.44 -14.87
CA THR A 358 10.65 6.94 -16.26
C THR A 358 11.83 5.98 -16.35
N ALA A 359 12.93 6.27 -15.63
CA ALA A 359 14.06 5.36 -15.54
C ALA A 359 13.71 4.05 -14.82
N LEU A 360 12.93 4.13 -13.72
CA LEU A 360 12.44 2.95 -13.00
C LEU A 360 11.52 2.10 -13.89
N ALA A 361 10.56 2.71 -14.58
CA ALA A 361 9.68 2.03 -15.51
C ALA A 361 10.48 1.27 -16.59
N LYS A 362 11.51 1.91 -17.17
CA LYS A 362 12.42 1.24 -18.10
C LYS A 362 13.19 0.09 -17.45
N HIS A 363 13.64 0.25 -16.21
CA HIS A 363 14.33 -0.78 -15.44
C HIS A 363 13.47 -2.04 -15.24
N TYR A 364 12.18 -1.84 -14.95
CA TYR A 364 11.18 -2.91 -14.83
C TYR A 364 10.90 -3.60 -16.18
N LEU A 365 10.71 -2.82 -17.25
CA LEU A 365 10.50 -3.35 -18.61
C LEU A 365 11.72 -4.14 -19.11
N GLU A 366 12.92 -3.75 -18.70
CA GLU A 366 14.16 -4.48 -18.99
C GLU A 366 14.41 -5.67 -18.05
N LYS A 367 13.56 -5.86 -17.04
CA LYS A 367 13.66 -6.87 -15.97
C LYS A 367 15.07 -6.91 -15.36
N LEU A 368 15.67 -5.74 -15.15
CA LEU A 368 17.00 -5.62 -14.57
C LEU A 368 16.95 -5.88 -13.06
N ASP A 369 17.99 -6.51 -12.53
CA ASP A 369 18.11 -6.76 -11.09
C ASP A 369 17.89 -5.46 -10.28
N ALA A 370 17.01 -5.52 -9.28
CA ALA A 370 16.54 -4.38 -8.51
C ALA A 370 17.65 -3.64 -7.75
N THR A 371 18.71 -4.35 -7.33
CA THR A 371 19.86 -3.75 -6.65
C THR A 371 20.50 -2.65 -7.49
N LYS A 372 20.51 -2.80 -8.81
CA LYS A 372 21.11 -1.80 -9.71
C LYS A 372 20.40 -0.45 -9.62
N PHE A 373 19.07 -0.43 -9.51
CA PHE A 373 18.31 0.81 -9.34
C PHE A 373 18.48 1.37 -7.93
N LEU A 374 18.34 0.50 -6.91
CA LEU A 374 18.46 0.91 -5.50
C LEU A 374 19.82 1.55 -5.21
N ASN A 375 20.91 0.94 -5.69
CA ASN A 375 22.28 1.40 -5.49
C ASN A 375 22.61 2.75 -6.12
N ILE A 376 21.73 3.32 -6.95
CA ILE A 376 21.86 4.70 -7.41
C ILE A 376 21.68 5.66 -6.22
N TYR A 377 20.75 5.34 -5.32
CA TYR A 377 20.35 6.21 -4.21
C TYR A 377 20.91 5.77 -2.86
N ALA A 378 20.89 4.46 -2.58
CA ALA A 378 21.29 3.91 -1.30
C ALA A 378 22.02 2.58 -1.45
N THR A 379 23.07 2.37 -0.67
CA THR A 379 23.87 1.14 -0.69
C THR A 379 23.97 0.52 0.71
N LYS A 380 23.98 -0.82 0.77
CA LYS A 380 24.19 -1.58 2.00
C LYS A 380 25.64 -2.06 2.05
N LYS A 381 26.50 -1.30 2.73
CA LYS A 381 27.91 -1.67 2.97
C LYS A 381 28.07 -2.50 4.25
N ASP A 382 27.34 -2.10 5.28
CA ASP A 382 27.32 -2.73 6.60
C ASP A 382 25.94 -3.37 6.86
N LYS A 383 25.35 -3.09 8.04
CA LYS A 383 24.09 -3.70 8.50
C LYS A 383 22.85 -3.12 7.81
N TYR A 384 22.86 -1.86 7.42
CA TYR A 384 21.69 -1.15 6.88
C TYR A 384 22.01 -0.51 5.52
N PHE A 385 20.97 -0.32 4.70
CA PHE A 385 21.08 0.56 3.54
C PHE A 385 21.28 2.00 4.03
N MET A 386 22.21 2.74 3.44
CA MET A 386 22.40 4.16 3.75
C MET A 386 22.41 4.97 2.45
N PRO A 387 21.96 6.24 2.49
CA PRO A 387 22.10 7.13 1.35
C PRO A 387 23.54 7.21 0.86
N ASN A 388 23.71 7.26 -0.46
CA ASN A 388 25.01 7.47 -1.08
C ASN A 388 25.50 8.92 -0.94
N ASP A 389 24.57 9.88 -0.82
CA ASP A 389 24.88 11.29 -0.56
C ASP A 389 25.19 11.52 0.93
N GLU A 390 26.35 12.07 1.23
CA GLU A 390 26.83 12.25 2.61
C GLU A 390 25.98 13.26 3.41
N ASN A 391 25.36 14.25 2.78
CA ASN A 391 24.49 15.20 3.47
C ASN A 391 23.14 14.57 3.85
N ILE A 392 22.57 13.75 2.96
CA ILE A 392 21.36 12.98 3.29
C ILE A 392 21.69 11.93 4.36
N LYS A 393 22.85 11.27 4.24
CA LYS A 393 23.31 10.28 5.21
C LYS A 393 23.46 10.87 6.61
N SER A 394 24.07 12.05 6.76
CA SER A 394 24.22 12.71 8.07
C SER A 394 22.87 13.09 8.69
N PHE A 395 21.89 13.48 7.87
CA PHE A 395 20.51 13.69 8.33
C PHE A 395 19.85 12.38 8.80
N VAL A 396 19.99 11.30 8.02
CA VAL A 396 19.42 9.98 8.35
C VAL A 396 19.98 9.44 9.67
N GLU A 397 21.30 9.54 9.87
CA GLU A 397 21.97 9.16 11.12
C GLU A 397 21.49 10.00 12.31
N TYR A 398 21.37 11.32 12.12
CA TYR A 398 20.83 12.21 13.15
C TYR A 398 19.39 11.87 13.53
N TYR A 399 18.50 11.77 12.54
CA TYR A 399 17.09 11.48 12.76
C TYR A 399 16.92 10.15 13.47
N PHE A 400 17.61 9.10 13.01
CA PHE A 400 17.47 7.77 13.59
C PHE A 400 17.92 7.74 15.06
N LYS A 401 19.04 8.41 15.38
CA LYS A 401 19.48 8.56 16.77
C LYS A 401 18.44 9.30 17.62
N ARG A 402 17.87 10.40 17.11
CA ARG A 402 16.81 11.14 17.83
C ARG A 402 15.53 10.31 17.98
N TYR A 403 15.20 9.48 17.01
CA TYR A 403 14.10 8.53 17.09
C TYR A 403 14.30 7.51 18.22
N GLN A 404 15.51 6.96 18.37
CA GLN A 404 15.82 6.08 19.50
C GLN A 404 15.69 6.80 20.86
N GLU A 405 15.99 8.09 20.91
CA GLU A 405 15.96 8.88 22.15
C GLU A 405 14.54 9.33 22.55
N ILE A 406 13.72 9.81 21.59
CA ILE A 406 12.44 10.46 21.87
C ILE A 406 11.29 10.07 20.92
N GLY A 407 11.49 9.09 20.04
CA GLY A 407 10.53 8.71 18.99
C GLY A 407 9.20 8.18 19.51
N GLN A 408 9.15 7.70 20.76
CA GLN A 408 7.94 7.21 21.42
C GLN A 408 7.40 8.18 22.49
N GLU A 409 8.03 9.35 22.67
CA GLU A 409 7.56 10.36 23.62
C GLU A 409 6.43 11.19 23.00
N LEU A 410 5.35 11.38 23.76
CA LEU A 410 4.28 12.31 23.38
C LEU A 410 4.75 13.76 23.46
N ASP A 411 4.30 14.60 22.53
CA ASP A 411 4.46 16.04 22.67
C ASP A 411 3.52 16.56 23.78
N THR A 412 4.10 17.05 24.87
CA THR A 412 3.36 17.63 25.99
C THR A 412 3.03 19.12 25.80
N PHE A 413 3.50 19.74 24.71
CA PHE A 413 3.22 21.14 24.40
C PHE A 413 2.03 21.32 23.45
N ASP A 414 1.71 20.33 22.62
CA ASP A 414 0.45 20.30 21.86
C ASP A 414 -0.72 20.13 22.82
N LYS A 415 -1.83 20.81 22.56
CA LYS A 415 -3.01 20.77 23.42
C LYS A 415 -4.20 20.19 22.68
N LYS A 416 -5.09 19.53 23.42
CA LYS A 416 -6.27 18.86 22.86
C LYS A 416 -7.16 19.80 22.03
N GLU A 417 -7.21 21.08 22.40
CA GLU A 417 -7.94 22.10 21.68
C GLU A 417 -7.40 22.37 20.27
N ASN A 418 -6.14 22.02 19.98
CA ASN A 418 -5.55 22.16 18.64
C ASN A 418 -6.02 21.07 17.67
N TYR A 419 -6.72 20.04 18.14
CA TYR A 419 -7.07 18.87 17.32
C TYR A 419 -8.45 18.23 17.58
N ILE A 420 -9.24 18.75 18.53
CA ILE A 420 -10.69 18.55 18.51
C ILE A 420 -11.28 19.56 17.52
N LYS A 421 -11.93 19.09 16.45
CA LYS A 421 -12.80 19.90 15.60
C LYS A 421 -14.26 19.55 15.83
#